data_AF-A0A9D3VSF7-F1
#
_entry.id   AF-A0A9D3VSF7-F1
#
_cell.length_a   1.000
_cell.length_b   1.000
_cell.length_c   1.000
_cell.angle_alpha   90.00
_cell.angle_beta   90.00
_cell.angle_gamma   90.00
#
_symmetry.space_group_name_H-M   'P 1'
#
loop_
_entity.id
_entity.type
_entity.pdbx_description
1 polymer ?
#
loop_
_entity_poly.entity_id
_entity_poly.type
_entity_poly.pdbx_seq_one_letter_code
_entity_poly.pdbx_strand_id
1 'polypeptide(L)'
;MAAICKCKIEALPFMYLGIPLGADPKKISTWDGIVEKVERKLAGWKCRSLSWAGRVVCINAVLSSLPIYYMSIFQAPIVVIKKIDKIRRNFL
;
A
#
# COMPACT_ATOMS: atom_id res chain seq x y z
N MET A 1 30.33 13.63 -5.43
CA MET A 1 30.11 13.19 -4.03
C MET A 1 29.73 11.71 -3.90
N ALA A 2 28.85 11.14 -4.72
CA ALA A 2 28.48 9.71 -4.63
C ALA A 2 29.65 8.71 -4.78
N ALA A 3 30.64 9.03 -5.62
CA ALA A 3 31.83 8.20 -5.83
C ALA A 3 32.76 8.12 -4.60
N ILE A 4 32.74 9.14 -3.73
CA ILE A 4 33.57 9.19 -2.52
C ILE A 4 33.01 8.23 -1.46
N CYS A 5 31.69 8.06 -1.41
CA CYS A 5 31.00 7.20 -0.45
C CYS A 5 30.81 5.74 -0.91
N LYS A 6 31.35 5.33 -2.08
CA LYS A 6 31.10 4.03 -2.71
C LYS A 6 29.60 3.68 -2.84
N CYS A 7 28.74 4.68 -3.03
CA CYS A 7 27.30 4.44 -3.16
C CYS A 7 26.95 3.98 -4.57
N LYS A 8 26.10 2.95 -4.67
CA LYS A 8 25.55 2.47 -5.94
C LYS A 8 24.52 3.49 -6.45
N ILE A 9 24.65 3.94 -7.68
CA ILE A 9 23.71 4.86 -8.32
C ILE A 9 22.71 3.99 -9.09
N GLU A 10 21.49 3.88 -8.57
CA GLU A 10 20.39 3.22 -9.29
C GLU A 10 19.62 4.22 -10.16
N ALA A 11 19.22 3.78 -11.35
CA ALA A 11 18.42 4.58 -12.27
C ALA A 11 16.94 4.46 -11.92
N LEU A 12 16.22 5.58 -12.05
CA LEU A 12 14.77 5.60 -11.86
C LEU A 12 14.06 4.90 -13.04
N PRO A 13 12.92 4.21 -12.82
CA PRO A 13 12.26 4.02 -11.53
C PRO A 13 12.78 2.80 -10.76
N PHE A 14 13.02 2.95 -9.44
CA PHE A 14 13.41 1.86 -8.56
C PHE A 14 12.56 1.84 -7.28
N MET A 15 12.53 0.69 -6.59
CA MET A 15 11.72 0.51 -5.37
C MET A 15 12.51 0.94 -4.13
N TYR A 16 12.00 1.92 -3.40
CA TYR A 16 12.57 2.38 -2.14
C TYR A 16 11.53 2.29 -1.03
N LEU A 17 11.84 1.53 0.03
CA LEU A 17 10.91 1.30 1.16
C LEU A 17 9.51 0.80 0.73
N GLY A 18 9.43 0.12 -0.42
CA GLY A 18 8.17 -0.36 -1.01
C GLY A 18 7.41 0.68 -1.84
N ILE A 19 8.05 1.81 -2.15
CA ILE A 19 7.54 2.86 -3.04
C ILE A 19 8.37 2.87 -4.33
N PRO A 20 7.76 2.70 -5.52
CA PRO A 20 8.42 3.00 -6.78
C PRO A 20 8.73 4.50 -6.88
N LEU A 21 9.99 4.87 -6.60
CA LEU A 21 10.50 6.22 -6.83
C LEU A 21 10.63 6.47 -8.33
N GLY A 22 10.15 7.62 -8.79
CA GLY A 22 10.15 7.99 -10.22
C GLY A 22 9.02 7.36 -11.03
N ALA A 23 8.18 6.52 -10.43
CA ALA A 23 6.92 6.10 -11.06
C ALA A 23 5.86 7.19 -10.92
N ASP A 24 4.95 7.22 -11.89
CA ASP A 24 3.92 8.24 -11.98
C ASP A 24 2.78 7.92 -10.99
N PRO A 25 2.61 8.67 -9.89
CA PRO A 25 1.61 8.34 -8.87
C PRO A 25 0.17 8.58 -9.33
N LYS A 26 -0.02 9.27 -10.47
CA LYS A 26 -1.35 9.45 -11.08
C LYS A 26 -1.82 8.18 -11.81
N LYS A 27 -0.90 7.30 -12.21
CA LYS A 27 -1.24 6.05 -12.91
C LYS A 27 -1.74 5.01 -11.93
N ILE A 28 -2.85 4.37 -12.28
CA ILE A 28 -3.48 3.31 -11.46
C ILE A 28 -2.52 2.11 -11.29
N SER A 29 -1.74 1.79 -12.33
CA SER A 29 -0.77 0.68 -12.31
C SER A 29 0.27 0.81 -11.21
N THR A 30 0.64 2.04 -10.83
CA THR A 30 1.59 2.31 -9.74
C THR A 30 1.02 1.89 -8.38
N TRP A 31 -0.31 1.87 -8.24
CA TRP A 31 -1.00 1.53 -7.00
C TRP A 31 -1.40 0.06 -6.89
N ASP A 32 -1.45 -0.68 -7.99
CA ASP A 32 -1.92 -2.07 -7.98
C ASP A 32 -1.08 -2.96 -7.04
N GLY A 33 0.24 -2.77 -7.01
CA GLY A 33 1.11 -3.50 -6.08
C GLY A 33 0.84 -3.20 -4.61
N ILE A 34 0.38 -1.99 -4.28
CA ILE A 34 0.02 -1.61 -2.90
C ILE A 34 -1.33 -2.23 -2.53
N VAL A 35 -2.30 -2.14 -3.44
CA VAL A 35 -3.64 -2.71 -3.25
C VAL A 35 -3.52 -4.22 -3.02
N GLU A 36 -2.72 -4.91 -3.84
CA GLU A 36 -2.46 -6.34 -3.67
C GLU A 36 -1.77 -6.65 -2.32
N LYS A 37 -0.84 -5.80 -1.89
CA LYS A 37 -0.16 -5.96 -0.59
C LYS A 37 -1.12 -5.78 0.59
N VAL A 38 -2.06 -4.84 0.50
CA VAL A 38 -3.13 -4.64 1.49
C VAL A 38 -4.06 -5.86 1.52
N GLU A 39 -4.49 -6.33 0.36
CA GLU A 39 -5.35 -7.51 0.23
C GLU A 39 -4.68 -8.76 0.80
N ARG A 40 -3.41 -9.00 0.45
CA ARG A 40 -2.62 -10.12 0.97
C ARG A 40 -2.43 -10.06 2.48
N LYS A 41 -2.18 -8.86 3.03
CA LYS A 41 -2.10 -8.70 4.48
C LYS A 41 -3.42 -9.04 5.15
N LEU A 42 -4.55 -8.54 4.63
CA LEU A 42 -5.87 -8.87 5.15
C LEU A 42 -6.19 -10.37 5.02
N ALA A 43 -5.93 -10.97 3.86
CA ALA A 43 -6.16 -12.40 3.61
C ALA A 43 -5.32 -13.32 4.52
N GLY A 44 -4.14 -12.87 4.96
CA GLY A 44 -3.32 -13.59 5.94
C GLY A 44 -3.97 -13.70 7.32
N TRP A 45 -4.90 -12.81 7.66
CA TRP A 45 -5.67 -12.92 8.89
C TRP A 45 -6.85 -13.87 8.68
N LYS A 46 -7.08 -14.77 9.65
CA LYS A 46 -8.25 -15.67 9.66
C LYS A 46 -9.53 -14.88 9.88
N CYS A 47 -10.01 -14.22 8.82
CA CYS A 47 -11.17 -13.34 8.80
C CYS A 47 -12.44 -14.03 9.38
N ARG A 48 -12.57 -15.34 9.13
CA ARG A 48 -13.66 -16.18 9.67
C ARG A 48 -13.59 -16.47 11.17
N SER A 49 -12.42 -16.33 11.79
CA SER A 49 -12.21 -16.60 13.22
C SER A 49 -12.34 -15.34 14.09
N LEU A 50 -12.40 -14.16 13.47
CA LEU A 50 -12.47 -12.88 14.17
C LEU A 50 -13.93 -12.46 14.34
N SER A 51 -14.25 -11.93 15.52
CA SER A 51 -15.51 -11.23 15.75
C SER A 51 -15.60 -10.00 14.85
N TRP A 52 -16.81 -9.45 14.70
CA TRP A 52 -17.02 -8.23 13.93
C TRP A 52 -16.12 -7.07 14.42
N ALA A 53 -16.02 -6.89 15.74
CA ALA A 53 -15.11 -5.92 16.35
C ALA A 53 -13.64 -6.21 16.00
N GLY A 54 -13.23 -7.48 16.04
CA GLY A 54 -11.88 -7.90 15.64
C GLY A 54 -11.56 -7.60 14.18
N ARG A 55 -12.54 -7.77 13.28
CA ARG A 55 -12.39 -7.41 11.85
C ARG A 55 -12.18 -5.92 11.65
N VAL A 56 -12.95 -5.07 12.34
CA VAL A 56 -12.80 -3.61 12.28
C VAL A 56 -11.41 -3.18 12.77
N VAL A 57 -10.95 -3.72 13.90
CA VAL A 57 -9.60 -3.42 14.44
C VAL A 57 -8.51 -3.88 13.46
N CYS A 58 -8.66 -5.06 12.86
CA CYS A 58 -7.69 -5.61 11.92
C CYS A 58 -7.60 -4.76 10.64
N ILE A 59 -8.75 -4.37 10.07
CA ILE A 59 -8.85 -3.42 8.95
C ILE A 59 -8.13 -2.13 9.31
N ASN A 60 -8.46 -1.54 10.46
CA ASN A 60 -7.88 -0.26 10.86
C ASN A 60 -6.36 -0.37 11.04
N ALA A 61 -5.84 -1.47 11.58
CA ALA A 61 -4.40 -1.68 11.73
C ALA A 61 -3.67 -1.80 10.38
N VAL A 62 -4.24 -2.53 9.42
CA VAL A 62 -3.64 -2.71 8.09
C VAL A 62 -3.73 -1.42 7.27
N LEU A 63 -4.88 -0.75 7.27
CA LEU A 63 -5.07 0.50 6.54
C LEU A 63 -4.26 1.65 7.15
N SER A 64 -4.09 1.69 8.47
CA SER A 64 -3.33 2.77 9.14
C SER A 64 -1.85 2.80 8.80
N SER A 65 -1.27 1.67 8.38
CA SER A 65 0.18 1.55 8.17
C SER A 65 0.59 1.63 6.70
N LEU A 66 -0.12 0.95 5.79
CA LEU A 66 0.30 0.83 4.38
C LEU A 66 -0.28 1.92 3.47
N PRO A 67 -1.61 1.99 3.26
CA PRO A 67 -2.17 2.98 2.36
C PRO A 67 -2.06 4.40 2.90
N ILE A 68 -2.14 4.64 4.22
CA ILE A 68 -1.92 6.00 4.77
C ILE A 68 -0.51 6.50 4.49
N TYR A 69 0.51 5.66 4.67
CA TYR A 69 1.90 6.02 4.35
C TYR A 69 2.08 6.40 2.88
N TYR A 70 1.39 5.70 1.98
CA TYR A 70 1.49 5.98 0.55
C TYR A 70 0.68 7.21 0.13
N MET A 71 -0.50 7.40 0.73
CA MET A 71 -1.38 8.54 0.49
C MET A 71 -0.85 9.84 1.08
N SER A 72 0.01 9.79 2.11
CA SER A 72 0.66 10.99 2.66
C SER A 72 1.74 11.54 1.73
N ILE A 73 2.37 10.68 0.92
CA ILE A 73 3.42 11.05 -0.03
C ILE A 73 2.83 11.39 -1.40
N PHE A 74 1.77 10.69 -1.81
CA PHE A 74 1.16 10.85 -3.13
C PHE A 74 -0.36 11.01 -3.07
N GLN A 75 -0.92 11.88 -3.90
CA GLN A 75 -2.37 11.98 -4.06
C GLN A 75 -2.93 10.73 -4.77
N ALA A 76 -3.74 9.97 -4.03
CA ALA A 76 -4.35 8.76 -4.56
C ALA A 76 -5.47 9.06 -5.58
N PRO A 77 -5.50 8.39 -6.74
CA PRO A 77 -6.64 8.44 -7.64
C PRO A 77 -7.90 7.89 -6.97
N ILE A 78 -9.06 8.49 -7.27
CA ILE A 78 -10.36 8.07 -6.73
C ILE A 78 -10.65 6.58 -6.99
N VAL A 79 -10.20 6.05 -8.13
CA VAL A 79 -10.35 4.64 -8.48
C VAL A 79 -9.66 3.72 -7.47
N VAL A 80 -8.47 4.10 -7.00
CA VAL A 80 -7.69 3.33 -6.02
C VAL A 80 -8.37 3.37 -4.66
N ILE A 81 -8.86 4.54 -4.24
CA ILE A 81 -9.62 4.70 -3.00
C ILE A 81 -10.86 3.80 -3.02
N LYS A 82 -11.62 3.80 -4.14
CA LYS A 82 -12.78 2.91 -4.31
C LYS A 82 -12.42 1.42 -4.26
N LYS A 83 -11.28 1.01 -4.82
CA LYS A 83 -10.78 -0.37 -4.70
C LYS A 83 -10.51 -0.74 -3.24
N ILE A 84 -9.82 0.13 -2.50
CA ILE A 84 -9.51 -0.10 -1.07
C ILE A 84 -10.80 -0.19 -0.25
N ASP A 85 -11.78 0.70 -0.48
CA ASP A 85 -13.08 0.64 0.19
C ASP A 85 -13.85 -0.64 -0.14
N LYS A 86 -13.73 -1.16 -1.36
CA LYS A 86 -14.30 -2.47 -1.73
C LYS A 86 -13.66 -3.60 -0.92
N ILE A 87 -12.33 -3.62 -0.80
CA ILE A 87 -11.62 -4.63 0.01
C ILE A 87 -12.05 -4.53 1.47
N ARG A 88 -12.13 -3.32 2.02
CA ARG A 88 -12.60 -3.08 3.40
C ARG A 88 -13.99 -3.66 3.63
N ARG A 89 -14.93 -3.41 2.72
CA ARG A 89 -16.31 -3.93 2.79
C ARG A 89 -16.38 -5.45 2.66
N ASN A 90 -15.52 -6.06 1.85
CA ASN A 90 -15.46 -7.51 1.70
C ASN A 90 -14.89 -8.22 2.94
N PHE A 91 -14.05 -7.53 3.72
CA PHE A 91 -13.43 -8.09 4.93
C PHE A 91 -14.31 -7.98 6.17
N LEU A 92 -15.22 -7.00 6.20
CA LEU A 92 -16.25 -6.83 7.23
C LEU A 92 -17.27 -7.96 7.19
#